data_AF-A0AAV6XYG0-F1
#
_entry.id   AF-A0AAV6XYG0-F1
#
_cell.length_a   1.000
_cell.length_b   1.000
_cell.length_c   1.000
_cell.angle_alpha   90.00
_cell.angle_beta   90.00
_cell.angle_gamma   90.00
#
_symmetry.space_group_name_H-M   'P 1'
#
loop_
_entity.id
_entity.type
_entity.pdbx_description
1 polymer ?
#
loop_
_entity_poly.entity_id
_entity_poly.type
_entity_poly.pdbx_seq_one_letter_code
_entity_poly.pdbx_strand_id
1 'polypeptide(L)'
;MAQKSLVIFLLVAIIKVTSIAEAQSPLGLVHVNGTLYCTPNGSSGANGNTTPVFPNAVVQVTCAAYVVANSPSNAATTTTGEYRVVLIPRPDATVASIVSNCRIFVPTPLSNCNPVLPSSAGLVSNLRFVRTVSISFSRVTYIVAAGFTVQT
;
A
#
# COMPACT_ATOMS: atom_id res chain seq x y z
N MET A 1 -28.48 -51.15 35.51
CA MET A 1 -28.33 -50.51 34.18
C MET A 1 -27.85 -49.06 34.36
N ALA A 2 -26.57 -48.82 34.69
CA ALA A 2 -26.09 -47.45 34.97
C ALA A 2 -24.64 -47.19 34.51
N GLN A 3 -23.96 -48.17 33.92
CA GLN A 3 -22.56 -48.05 33.49
C GLN A 3 -22.42 -47.74 31.99
N LYS A 4 -23.36 -48.17 31.15
CA LYS A 4 -23.33 -47.91 29.70
C LYS A 4 -23.67 -46.46 29.34
N SER A 5 -24.43 -45.77 30.19
CA SER A 5 -24.87 -44.39 29.92
C SER A 5 -23.78 -43.35 30.25
N LEU A 6 -22.90 -43.65 31.21
CA LEU A 6 -21.80 -42.74 31.60
C LEU A 6 -20.68 -42.68 30.55
N VAL A 7 -20.47 -43.76 29.80
CA VAL A 7 -19.43 -43.84 28.76
C VAL A 7 -19.78 -42.96 27.56
N ILE A 8 -21.06 -42.81 27.23
CA ILE A 8 -21.51 -42.02 26.06
C ILE A 8 -21.29 -40.52 26.28
N PHE A 9 -21.46 -40.02 27.52
CA PHE A 9 -21.22 -38.61 27.84
C PHE A 9 -19.74 -38.22 27.82
N LEU A 10 -18.82 -39.17 28.00
CA LEU A 10 -17.37 -38.89 28.03
C LEU A 10 -16.74 -38.77 26.61
N LEU A 11 -17.42 -39.28 25.58
CA LEU A 11 -16.91 -39.27 24.19
C LEU A 11 -17.22 -37.97 23.41
N VAL A 12 -18.06 -37.08 23.95
CA VAL A 12 -18.49 -35.84 23.27
C VAL A 12 -17.68 -34.60 23.72
N ALA A 13 -16.51 -34.80 24.36
CA ALA A 13 -15.73 -33.69 24.92
C ALA A 13 -14.48 -33.28 24.11
N ILE A 14 -14.20 -33.92 22.96
CA ILE A 14 -12.94 -33.70 22.23
C ILE A 14 -13.19 -33.37 20.75
N ILE A 15 -13.99 -32.35 20.49
CA ILE A 15 -13.91 -31.62 19.22
C ILE A 15 -13.67 -30.15 19.56
N LYS A 16 -12.49 -29.88 20.14
CA LYS A 16 -11.88 -28.56 19.99
C LYS A 16 -11.50 -28.48 18.53
N VAL A 17 -12.42 -28.01 17.69
CA VAL A 17 -12.12 -27.53 16.34
C VAL A 17 -11.04 -26.48 16.56
N THR A 18 -9.79 -26.84 16.28
CA THR A 18 -8.72 -25.86 16.17
C THR A 18 -9.14 -25.01 14.99
N SER A 19 -9.83 -23.90 15.26
CA SER A 19 -9.97 -22.85 14.27
C SER A 19 -8.53 -22.46 13.95
N ILE A 20 -8.05 -22.91 12.80
CA ILE A 20 -6.96 -22.26 12.13
C ILE A 20 -7.58 -20.93 11.76
N ALA A 21 -7.54 -19.99 12.71
CA ALA A 21 -7.73 -18.60 12.43
C ALA A 21 -6.51 -18.29 11.57
N GLU A 22 -6.65 -18.54 10.27
CA GLU A 22 -5.80 -17.91 9.30
C GLU A 22 -5.84 -16.44 9.69
N ALA A 23 -4.72 -15.93 10.19
CA ALA A 23 -4.51 -14.52 10.38
C ALA A 23 -4.46 -13.90 8.98
N GLN A 24 -5.57 -14.00 8.24
CA GLN A 24 -5.77 -13.32 6.98
C GLN A 24 -5.79 -11.86 7.37
N SER A 25 -4.66 -11.17 7.15
CA SER A 25 -4.64 -9.72 7.25
C SER A 25 -5.84 -9.22 6.45
N PRO A 26 -6.76 -8.46 7.07
CA PRO A 26 -8.03 -8.09 6.42
C PRO A 26 -7.82 -7.32 5.11
N LEU A 27 -6.61 -6.79 4.92
CA LEU A 27 -6.15 -6.03 3.78
C LEU A 27 -5.50 -6.86 2.67
N GLY A 28 -4.96 -8.03 3.03
CA GLY A 28 -4.03 -8.80 2.20
C GLY A 28 -2.84 -7.94 1.73
N LEU A 29 -2.39 -8.10 0.49
CA LEU A 29 -1.32 -7.26 -0.08
C LEU A 29 -1.85 -5.86 -0.40
N VAL A 30 -1.05 -4.83 -0.14
CA VAL A 30 -1.40 -3.46 -0.51
C VAL A 30 -0.57 -3.04 -1.72
N HIS A 31 -1.25 -2.66 -2.80
CA HIS A 31 -0.61 -2.06 -3.98
C HIS A 31 -0.80 -0.56 -3.92
N VAL A 32 0.31 0.16 -3.84
CA VAL A 32 0.35 1.61 -4.05
C VAL A 32 0.73 1.86 -5.49
N ASN A 33 -0.24 2.29 -6.30
CA ASN A 33 -0.04 2.50 -7.73
C ASN A 33 -0.41 3.91 -8.17
N GLY A 34 0.14 4.33 -9.30
CA GLY A 34 -0.18 5.60 -9.92
C GLY A 34 0.78 5.93 -11.04
N THR A 35 0.61 7.12 -11.59
CA THR A 35 1.50 7.70 -12.61
C THR A 35 2.08 8.98 -12.05
N LEU A 36 3.39 9.14 -12.19
CA LEU A 36 4.10 10.34 -11.79
C LEU A 36 4.37 11.20 -13.01
N TYR A 37 4.07 12.49 -12.89
CA TYR A 37 4.26 13.46 -13.96
C TYR A 37 5.39 14.42 -13.64
N CYS A 38 6.06 14.89 -14.69
CA CYS A 38 7.14 15.87 -14.61
C CYS A 38 6.57 17.29 -14.45
N THR A 39 5.93 17.54 -13.31
CA THR A 39 5.34 18.81 -12.92
C THR A 39 5.73 19.15 -11.49
N PRO A 40 5.64 20.43 -11.06
CA PRO A 40 5.94 20.80 -9.67
C PRO A 40 5.12 20.01 -8.64
N ASN A 41 3.91 19.57 -9.01
CA ASN A 41 2.99 18.86 -8.13
C ASN A 41 2.87 17.37 -8.49
N GLY A 42 3.77 16.81 -9.29
CA GLY A 42 3.78 15.40 -9.68
C GLY A 42 2.50 14.88 -10.38
N SER A 43 1.59 15.78 -10.76
CA SER A 43 0.24 15.47 -11.25
C SER A 43 0.13 15.73 -12.75
N SER A 44 -0.89 15.14 -13.37
CA SER A 44 -1.28 15.50 -14.74
C SER A 44 -1.57 17.00 -14.79
N GLY A 45 -1.11 17.65 -15.85
CA GLY A 45 -1.36 19.05 -16.12
C GLY A 45 -2.85 19.31 -16.33
N ALA A 46 -3.27 20.54 -16.07
CA ALA A 46 -4.64 20.96 -16.34
C ALA A 46 -4.95 20.89 -17.85
N ASN A 47 -6.20 20.58 -18.18
CA ASN A 47 -6.80 20.79 -19.50
C ASN A 47 -6.24 19.95 -20.65
N GLY A 48 -6.02 18.64 -20.45
CA GLY A 48 -5.82 17.70 -21.57
C GLY A 48 -4.50 17.87 -22.34
N ASN A 49 -3.56 18.69 -21.84
CA ASN A 49 -2.23 18.78 -22.40
C ASN A 49 -1.47 17.47 -22.12
N THR A 50 -0.70 16.98 -23.09
CA THR A 50 0.21 15.83 -22.95
C THR A 50 1.29 16.16 -21.93
N THR A 51 0.96 15.95 -20.66
CA THR A 51 1.84 16.30 -19.56
C THR A 51 3.00 15.31 -19.57
N PRO A 52 4.26 15.79 -19.62
CA PRO A 52 5.40 14.90 -19.63
C PRO A 52 5.38 14.04 -18.37
N VAL A 53 5.63 12.75 -18.53
CA VAL A 53 5.75 11.80 -17.42
C VAL A 53 7.12 11.92 -16.77
N PHE A 54 7.26 11.44 -15.53
CA PHE A 54 8.54 11.38 -14.84
C PHE A 54 9.06 9.92 -14.83
N PRO A 55 9.87 9.52 -15.84
CA PRO A 55 10.40 8.16 -15.91
C PRO A 55 11.60 7.95 -14.98
N ASN A 56 11.81 6.70 -14.56
CA ASN A 56 12.94 6.28 -13.72
C ASN A 56 13.10 7.05 -12.40
N ALA A 57 12.02 7.63 -11.89
CA ALA A 57 11.97 8.26 -10.59
C ALA A 57 11.83 7.18 -9.51
N VAL A 58 12.61 7.31 -8.44
CA VAL A 58 12.50 6.47 -7.26
C VAL A 58 11.30 6.95 -6.45
N VAL A 59 10.37 6.04 -6.19
CA VAL A 59 9.18 6.23 -5.36
C VAL A 59 9.34 5.35 -4.13
N GLN A 60 9.32 5.97 -2.96
CA GLN A 60 9.49 5.33 -1.67
C GLN A 60 8.22 5.50 -0.84
N VAL A 61 7.72 4.43 -0.24
CA VAL A 61 6.64 4.47 0.75
C VAL A 61 7.22 4.23 2.12
N THR A 62 7.07 5.22 3.00
CA THR A 62 7.54 5.16 4.39
C THR A 62 6.35 5.31 5.32
N CYS A 63 6.30 4.46 6.36
CA CYS A 63 5.28 4.50 7.39
C CYS A 63 5.89 4.95 8.73
N ALA A 64 5.25 5.88 9.42
CA ALA A 64 5.68 6.36 10.73
C ALA A 64 5.44 5.31 11.85
N ALA A 65 4.41 4.48 11.68
CA ALA A 65 4.10 3.36 12.56
C ALA A 65 4.46 2.03 11.90
N TYR A 66 4.65 1.00 12.73
CA TYR A 66 4.94 -0.36 12.28
C TYR A 66 3.69 -1.11 11.80
N VAL A 67 2.96 -0.49 10.86
CA VAL A 67 1.73 -1.01 10.23
C VAL A 67 2.02 -1.89 9.00
N VAL A 68 3.22 -1.75 8.44
CA VAL A 68 3.68 -2.48 7.24
C VAL A 68 5.03 -3.09 7.57
N ALA A 69 5.19 -4.38 7.27
CA ALA A 69 6.40 -5.14 7.61
C ALA A 69 7.62 -4.80 6.74
N ASN A 70 7.40 -4.32 5.52
CA ASN A 70 8.46 -4.01 4.56
C ASN A 70 8.71 -2.50 4.36
N SER A 71 8.40 -1.68 5.37
CA SER A 71 8.68 -0.23 5.32
C SER A 71 10.14 0.07 5.69
N PRO A 72 10.87 0.93 4.95
CA PRO A 72 10.46 1.61 3.72
C PRO A 72 10.48 0.70 2.49
N SER A 73 9.49 0.87 1.61
CA SER A 73 9.37 0.10 0.36
C SER A 73 9.63 1.00 -0.85
N ASN A 74 10.46 0.56 -1.79
CA ASN A 74 10.87 1.35 -2.96
C ASN A 74 10.38 0.73 -4.27
N ALA A 75 10.08 1.57 -5.25
CA ALA A 75 9.89 1.20 -6.64
C ALA A 75 10.43 2.30 -7.56
N ALA A 76 10.77 1.97 -8.79
CA ALA A 76 11.08 2.96 -9.82
C ALA A 76 9.86 3.15 -10.74
N THR A 77 9.64 4.37 -11.22
CA THR A 77 8.67 4.61 -12.29
C THR A 77 9.17 4.03 -13.61
N THR A 78 8.26 3.49 -14.41
CA THR A 78 8.53 2.99 -15.76
C THR A 78 8.78 4.13 -16.75
N THR A 79 9.05 3.81 -18.02
CA THR A 79 9.12 4.78 -19.11
C THR A 79 7.82 5.56 -19.33
N THR A 80 6.69 5.01 -18.91
CA THR A 80 5.36 5.64 -18.90
C THR A 80 5.07 6.44 -17.62
N GLY A 81 6.02 6.53 -16.69
CA GLY A 81 5.86 7.20 -15.40
C GLY A 81 5.03 6.42 -14.39
N GLU A 82 4.64 5.18 -14.70
CA GLU A 82 3.84 4.35 -13.81
C GLU A 82 4.71 3.75 -12.71
N TYR A 83 4.22 3.77 -11.48
CA TYR A 83 4.86 3.10 -10.36
C TYR A 83 3.90 2.11 -9.70
N ARG A 84 4.49 1.06 -9.13
CA ARG A 84 3.80 0.09 -8.28
C ARG A 84 4.69 -0.28 -7.10
N VAL A 85 4.33 0.18 -5.93
CA VAL A 85 4.95 -0.22 -4.67
C VAL A 85 4.06 -1.26 -4.00
N VAL A 86 4.63 -2.38 -3.58
CA VAL A 86 3.91 -3.43 -2.85
C VAL A 86 4.25 -3.31 -1.38
N LEU A 87 3.22 -3.16 -0.56
CA LEU A 87 3.32 -3.16 0.89
C LEU A 87 2.77 -4.49 1.42
N ILE A 88 3.36 -4.96 2.52
CA ILE A 88 2.95 -6.14 3.27
C ILE A 88 2.38 -5.64 4.61
N PRO A 89 1.06 -5.41 4.71
CA PRO A 89 0.42 -5.01 5.96
C PRO A 89 0.58 -6.07 7.03
N ARG A 90 0.68 -5.63 8.28
CA ARG A 90 0.62 -6.55 9.41
C ARG A 90 -0.82 -7.07 9.62
N PRO A 91 -1.00 -8.17 10.39
CA PRO A 91 -2.34 -8.74 10.61
C PRO A 91 -3.33 -7.78 11.30
N ASP A 92 -2.83 -6.86 12.12
CA ASP A 92 -3.57 -5.84 12.86
C ASP A 92 -3.77 -4.53 12.08
N ALA A 93 -3.12 -4.38 10.93
CA ALA A 93 -3.23 -3.18 10.13
C ALA A 93 -4.61 -3.05 9.49
N THR A 94 -5.13 -1.83 9.49
CA THR A 94 -6.36 -1.43 8.80
C THR A 94 -6.05 -0.43 7.67
N VAL A 95 -6.97 -0.27 6.72
CA VAL A 95 -6.81 0.71 5.63
C VAL A 95 -6.55 2.10 6.22
N ALA A 96 -7.33 2.48 7.24
CA ALA A 96 -7.20 3.76 7.93
C ALA A 96 -5.82 3.94 8.56
N SER A 97 -5.27 2.88 9.18
CA SER A 97 -3.93 2.93 9.76
C SER A 97 -2.84 3.14 8.71
N ILE A 98 -2.94 2.51 7.54
CA ILE A 98 -1.98 2.70 6.44
C ILE A 98 -2.09 4.10 5.85
N VAL A 99 -3.32 4.56 5.56
CA VAL A 99 -3.58 5.88 4.97
C VAL A 99 -3.09 7.02 5.88
N SER A 100 -3.22 6.86 7.20
CA SER A 100 -2.81 7.86 8.18
C SER A 100 -1.31 7.83 8.51
N ASN A 101 -0.69 6.65 8.51
CA ASN A 101 0.71 6.50 8.96
C ASN A 101 1.72 6.44 7.82
N CYS A 102 1.30 6.11 6.60
CA CYS A 102 2.20 5.94 5.46
C CYS A 102 2.10 7.09 4.46
N ARG A 103 3.25 7.50 3.93
CA ARG A 103 3.38 8.56 2.92
C ARG A 103 4.27 8.10 1.78
N ILE A 104 4.00 8.64 0.60
CA ILE A 104 4.84 8.46 -0.59
C ILE A 104 5.84 9.61 -0.63
N PHE A 105 7.11 9.26 -0.84
CA PHE A 105 8.22 10.16 -1.05
C PHE A 105 8.83 9.88 -2.42
N VAL A 106 9.12 10.91 -3.18
CA VAL A 106 9.88 10.84 -4.42
C VAL A 106 11.18 11.60 -4.17
N PRO A 107 12.24 10.91 -3.72
CA PRO A 107 13.54 11.56 -3.48
C PRO A 107 14.25 11.97 -4.77
N THR A 108 13.84 11.45 -5.94
CA THR A 108 14.44 11.85 -7.22
C THR A 108 14.14 13.32 -7.53
N PRO A 109 15.17 14.16 -7.75
CA PRO A 109 14.97 15.57 -8.06
C PRO A 109 14.14 15.77 -9.34
N LEU A 110 13.17 16.69 -9.29
CA LEU A 110 12.36 17.07 -10.46
C LEU A 110 13.21 17.62 -11.61
N SER A 111 14.37 18.20 -11.31
CA SER A 111 15.34 18.66 -12.32
C SER A 111 15.80 17.54 -13.27
N ASN A 112 15.69 16.27 -12.86
CA ASN A 112 16.05 15.12 -13.69
C ASN A 112 15.07 14.91 -14.87
N CYS A 113 13.84 15.40 -14.75
CA CYS A 113 12.85 15.32 -15.83
C CYS A 113 12.64 16.68 -16.52
N ASN A 114 12.74 17.79 -15.80
CA ASN A 114 12.68 19.14 -16.37
C ASN A 114 13.63 20.08 -15.63
N PRO A 115 14.69 20.59 -16.29
CA PRO A 115 15.71 21.41 -15.63
C PRO A 115 15.19 22.76 -15.10
N VAL A 116 13.98 23.19 -15.48
CA VAL A 116 13.33 24.41 -14.97
C VAL A 116 12.70 24.18 -13.58
N LEU A 117 12.52 22.92 -13.16
CA LEU A 117 11.94 22.57 -11.87
C LEU A 117 13.00 22.59 -10.74
N PRO A 118 12.58 22.85 -9.49
CA PRO A 118 13.49 22.94 -8.36
C PRO A 118 14.31 21.66 -8.16
N SER A 119 15.62 21.83 -8.01
CA SER A 119 16.60 20.72 -7.94
C SER A 119 16.74 20.12 -6.54
N SER A 120 16.30 20.84 -5.51
CA SER A 120 16.46 20.45 -4.10
C SER A 120 15.21 19.84 -3.47
N ALA A 121 14.08 19.84 -4.18
CA ALA A 121 12.81 19.45 -3.59
C ALA A 121 12.32 18.10 -4.12
N GLY A 122 12.14 17.15 -3.21
CA GLY A 122 11.42 15.91 -3.47
C GLY A 122 9.92 16.14 -3.51
N LEU A 123 9.17 15.11 -3.91
CA LEU A 123 7.70 15.14 -3.80
C LEU A 123 7.24 14.30 -2.61
N VAL A 124 6.26 14.80 -1.87
CA VAL A 124 5.58 14.04 -0.83
C VAL A 124 4.08 14.01 -1.10
N SER A 125 3.45 12.85 -0.92
CA SER A 125 2.00 12.67 -1.01
C SER A 125 1.48 11.83 0.15
N ASN A 126 0.30 12.20 0.63
CA ASN A 126 -0.51 11.30 1.45
C ASN A 126 -1.08 10.18 0.58
N LEU A 127 -1.52 9.10 1.23
CA LEU A 127 -2.18 7.99 0.58
C LEU A 127 -3.69 8.18 0.54
N ARG A 128 -4.35 7.56 -0.44
CA ARG A 128 -5.82 7.48 -0.54
C ARG A 128 -6.24 6.07 -0.91
N PHE A 129 -7.16 5.51 -0.15
CA PHE A 129 -7.77 4.23 -0.46
C PHE A 129 -8.62 4.31 -1.74
N VAL A 130 -8.59 3.27 -2.56
CA VAL A 130 -9.42 3.15 -3.76
C VAL A 130 -10.40 1.99 -3.61
N ARG A 131 -9.88 0.77 -3.45
CA ARG A 131 -10.69 -0.45 -3.39
C ARG A 131 -9.90 -1.61 -2.81
N THR A 132 -10.62 -2.60 -2.29
CA THR A 132 -10.07 -3.92 -1.98
C THR A 132 -10.75 -4.95 -2.86
N VAL A 133 -9.97 -5.85 -3.44
CA VAL A 133 -10.47 -7.00 -4.18
C VAL A 133 -10.05 -8.28 -3.52
N SER A 134 -10.92 -9.28 -3.60
CA SER A 134 -10.63 -10.65 -3.17
C SER A 134 -10.27 -11.46 -4.41
N ILE A 135 -9.03 -11.95 -4.47
CA ILE A 135 -8.54 -12.84 -5.53
C ILE A 135 -8.37 -14.25 -4.94
N SER A 136 -9.40 -15.09 -5.16
CA SER A 136 -9.46 -16.45 -4.62
C SER A 136 -9.29 -16.47 -3.09
N PHE A 137 -8.12 -16.86 -2.59
CA PHE A 137 -7.78 -16.95 -1.16
C PHE A 137 -7.03 -15.73 -0.61
N SER A 138 -6.68 -14.75 -1.46
CA SER A 138 -5.91 -13.57 -1.05
C SER A 138 -6.69 -12.28 -1.29
N ARG A 139 -6.35 -11.22 -0.55
CA ARG A 139 -6.92 -9.89 -0.74
C ARG A 139 -5.85 -8.96 -1.30
N VAL A 140 -6.27 -8.06 -2.17
CA VAL A 140 -5.40 -7.00 -2.68
C VAL A 140 -6.11 -5.67 -2.48
N THR A 141 -5.48 -4.80 -1.72
CA THR A 141 -5.95 -3.45 -1.44
C THR A 141 -5.19 -2.46 -2.31
N TYR A 142 -5.91 -1.69 -3.12
CA TYR A 142 -5.36 -0.66 -4.00
C TYR A 142 -5.45 0.70 -3.32
N ILE A 143 -4.31 1.38 -3.29
CA ILE A 143 -4.11 2.70 -2.71
C ILE A 143 -3.37 3.55 -3.75
N VAL A 144 -3.68 4.84 -3.81
CA VAL A 144 -3.05 5.80 -4.71
C VAL A 144 -2.52 6.99 -3.94
N ALA A 145 -1.69 7.81 -4.59
CA ALA A 145 -1.38 9.14 -4.11
C ALA A 145 -2.65 10.01 -4.02
N ALA A 146 -2.84 10.70 -2.90
CA ALA A 146 -3.90 11.70 -2.76
C ALA A 146 -3.60 13.00 -3.53
N GLY A 147 -2.31 13.30 -3.71
CA GLY A 147 -1.81 14.48 -4.41
C GLY A 147 -0.39 14.79 -3.92
N PHE A 148 0.53 15.07 -4.85
CA PHE A 148 1.90 15.40 -4.48
C PHE A 148 2.07 16.89 -4.21
N THR A 149 2.94 17.16 -3.25
CA THR A 149 3.37 18.50 -2.87
C THR A 149 4.89 18.53 -2.82
N VAL A 150 5.45 19.70 -3.11
CA VAL A 150 6.88 19.94 -3.03
C VAL A 150 7.33 19.87 -1.58
N GLN A 151 8.26 18.98 -1.28
CA GLN A 151 8.92 18.92 0.02
C GLN A 151 10.11 19.89 -0.02
N THR A 152 9.92 21.05 0.59
CA THR A 152 10.95 22.10 0.75
C THR A 152 11.90 21.79 1.88
#